data_AF-A0A843W0N2-F1
#
_entry.id   AF-A0A843W0N2-F1
#
_cell.length_a   1.000
_cell.length_b   1.000
_cell.length_c   1.000
_cell.angle_alpha   90.00
_cell.angle_beta   90.00
_cell.angle_gamma   90.00
#
_symmetry.space_group_name_H-M   'P 1'
#
loop_
_entity.id
_entity.type
_entity.pdbx_description
1 polymer ?
#
loop_
_entity_poly.entity_id
_entity_poly.type
_entity_poly.pdbx_seq_one_letter_code
_entity_poly.pdbx_strand_id
1 'polypeptide(L)'
;MLRVEAMDRPWRKPPPRLWLLLLLSFCAVLVLTHLHLYGRSPLLLSRQAQLRGETRSLTAPRTPPRCDFSRGRWARGRRPVHYDGSCPFHRNAWNCLRNEREGMEGINSWVWIPEGCGDGGASGAGVGVDPAAFLEAMRGRRIGFVGDSLNENFLVSFLCILRSADKGAKKWKRKGAWRGGYFPRFDVTVAYHRAVLLARYQWQPTEESVPHSKNGVKGIYRVDVDIPADDWVNITDFYDVLVFNTGHWWGPDKFPKETPLVFYRDGRPIWPPLGILDGLKVVLENMVSYIERELPRNTPKFWRTQSPRHFYGGEWNQNGSCLFKEPIEESQLDTWFDPDGVNKEARVVNNLIQQALLGTDIQLLNITYLSEFRADAHPAVWLGKKDAVAIWGQDCLHWCLPGLPDTWVDILAAWILHSLGKA
;
A
#
# COMPACT_ATOMS: atom_id res chain seq x y z
N MET A 1 -50.38 -54.21 -23.21
CA MET A 1 -51.36 -54.24 -22.09
C MET A 1 -51.15 -55.54 -21.34
N LEU A 2 -50.29 -55.54 -20.30
CA LEU A 2 -50.11 -56.66 -19.37
C LEU A 2 -49.87 -56.06 -17.98
N ARG A 3 -50.72 -56.48 -17.05
CA ARG A 3 -50.94 -55.97 -15.69
C ARG A 3 -49.98 -56.71 -14.75
N VAL A 4 -49.30 -56.01 -13.84
CA VAL A 4 -48.59 -56.63 -12.72
C VAL A 4 -49.18 -56.10 -11.42
N GLU A 5 -49.71 -57.02 -10.62
CA GLU A 5 -50.34 -56.82 -9.31
C GLU A 5 -49.27 -56.52 -8.24
N ALA A 6 -49.55 -55.56 -7.37
CA ALA A 6 -48.74 -55.28 -6.18
C ALA A 6 -49.18 -56.17 -5.01
N MET A 7 -48.24 -56.93 -4.45
CA MET A 7 -48.41 -57.65 -3.18
C MET A 7 -48.14 -56.71 -1.99
N ASP A 8 -49.17 -56.34 -1.25
CA ASP A 8 -49.04 -55.74 0.08
C ASP A 8 -48.73 -56.83 1.12
N ARG A 9 -47.56 -56.76 1.76
CA ARG A 9 -47.27 -57.48 3.02
C ARG A 9 -47.13 -56.47 4.16
N PRO A 10 -47.77 -56.68 5.31
CA PRO A 10 -47.68 -55.76 6.43
C PRO A 10 -46.33 -55.91 7.15
N TRP A 11 -45.66 -54.77 7.37
CA TRP A 11 -44.45 -54.65 8.18
C TRP A 11 -44.75 -54.99 9.64
N ARG A 12 -44.16 -56.09 10.14
CA ARG A 12 -44.21 -56.41 11.58
C ARG A 12 -43.22 -55.50 12.33
N LYS A 13 -43.72 -54.78 13.32
CA LYS A 13 -42.89 -53.98 14.24
C LYS A 13 -41.88 -54.90 14.95
N PRO A 14 -40.58 -54.54 15.00
CA PRO A 14 -39.59 -55.35 15.69
C PRO A 14 -39.86 -55.36 17.21
N PRO A 15 -39.51 -56.45 17.90
CA PRO A 15 -39.79 -56.61 19.32
C PRO A 15 -39.04 -55.54 20.14
N PRO A 16 -39.64 -55.04 21.25
CA PRO A 16 -39.07 -53.95 22.06
C PRO A 16 -37.67 -54.24 22.62
N ARG A 17 -37.28 -55.51 22.73
CA ARG A 17 -35.92 -55.93 23.11
C ARG A 17 -34.84 -55.52 22.11
N LEU A 18 -35.18 -55.40 20.81
CA LEU A 18 -34.22 -55.01 19.77
C LEU A 18 -33.87 -53.51 19.88
N TRP A 19 -34.84 -52.67 20.24
CA TRP A 19 -34.64 -51.24 20.48
C TRP A 19 -33.76 -50.98 21.70
N LEU A 20 -33.93 -51.76 22.76
CA LEU A 20 -33.11 -51.65 23.96
C LEU A 20 -31.63 -52.00 23.69
N LEU A 21 -31.39 -53.03 22.87
CA LEU A 21 -30.04 -53.44 22.48
C LEU A 21 -29.36 -52.40 21.58
N LEU A 22 -30.10 -51.78 20.65
CA LEU A 22 -29.58 -50.71 19.81
C LEU A 22 -29.22 -49.46 20.63
N LEU A 23 -30.07 -49.06 21.58
CA LEU A 23 -29.80 -47.95 22.50
C LEU A 23 -28.57 -48.18 23.38
N LEU A 24 -28.42 -49.39 23.95
CA LEU A 24 -27.25 -49.74 24.76
C LEU A 24 -25.97 -49.74 23.92
N SER A 25 -26.01 -50.23 22.68
CA SER A 25 -24.86 -50.19 21.78
C SER A 25 -24.45 -48.77 21.41
N PHE A 26 -25.42 -47.87 21.19
CA PHE A 26 -25.17 -46.47 20.88
C PHE A 26 -24.56 -45.72 22.07
N CYS A 27 -25.06 -45.95 23.28
CA CYS A 27 -24.47 -45.39 24.50
C CYS A 27 -23.04 -45.88 24.75
N ALA A 28 -22.75 -47.17 24.49
CA ALA A 28 -21.39 -47.71 24.63
C ALA A 28 -20.40 -47.05 23.65
N VAL A 29 -20.82 -46.81 22.40
CA VAL A 29 -19.99 -46.10 21.39
C VAL A 29 -19.76 -44.65 21.80
N LEU A 30 -20.75 -43.96 22.36
CA LEU A 30 -20.58 -42.59 22.86
C LEU A 30 -19.62 -42.50 24.04
N VAL A 31 -19.69 -43.45 24.98
CA VAL A 31 -18.77 -43.50 26.12
C VAL A 31 -17.34 -43.83 25.67
N LEU A 32 -17.18 -44.77 24.74
CA LEU A 32 -15.87 -45.11 24.18
C LEU A 32 -15.26 -43.97 23.36
N THR A 33 -16.06 -43.23 22.59
CA THR A 33 -15.57 -42.04 21.85
C THR A 33 -15.22 -40.89 22.80
N HIS A 34 -15.98 -40.68 23.88
CA HIS A 34 -15.66 -39.69 24.91
C HIS A 34 -14.38 -40.05 25.68
N LEU A 35 -14.19 -41.33 26.02
CA LEU A 35 -12.94 -41.83 26.61
C LEU A 35 -11.76 -41.74 25.64
N HIS A 36 -11.97 -41.85 24.32
CA HIS A 36 -10.91 -41.68 23.33
C HIS A 36 -10.54 -40.22 23.08
N LEU A 37 -11.52 -39.31 23.08
CA LEU A 37 -11.33 -37.87 22.88
C LEU A 37 -10.74 -37.17 24.11
N TYR A 38 -11.11 -37.62 25.32
CA TYR A 38 -10.74 -36.95 26.57
C TYR A 38 -9.84 -37.78 27.49
N GLY A 39 -9.61 -39.07 27.20
CA GLY A 39 -8.80 -39.98 28.02
C GLY A 39 -7.32 -40.07 27.66
N ARG A 40 -6.75 -39.12 26.92
CA ARG A 40 -5.29 -39.05 26.73
C ARG A 40 -4.61 -38.41 27.94
N SER A 41 -3.81 -39.23 28.59
CA SER A 41 -3.05 -39.04 29.83
C SER A 41 -2.16 -37.77 29.87
N PRO A 42 -1.83 -37.26 31.08
CA PRO A 42 -1.15 -35.97 31.33
C PRO A 42 0.34 -35.89 30.95
N LEU A 43 0.88 -36.88 30.22
CA LEU A 43 2.32 -36.97 29.92
C LEU A 43 2.80 -36.13 28.73
N LEU A 44 1.88 -35.50 27.97
CA LEU A 44 2.24 -34.58 26.88
C LEU A 44 2.39 -33.11 27.32
N LEU A 45 1.90 -32.74 28.51
CA LEU A 45 2.10 -31.39 29.07
C LEU A 45 3.52 -31.16 29.60
N SER A 46 4.27 -32.22 29.96
CA SER A 46 5.64 -32.06 30.48
C SER A 46 6.66 -31.74 29.37
N ARG A 47 6.45 -32.21 28.13
CA ARG A 47 7.39 -31.94 27.02
C ARG A 47 7.24 -30.54 26.40
N GLN A 48 6.12 -29.84 26.65
CA GLN A 48 5.95 -28.42 26.32
C GLN A 48 6.47 -27.47 27.41
N ALA A 49 6.64 -27.95 28.65
CA ALA A 49 7.20 -27.15 29.73
C ALA A 49 8.73 -27.00 29.65
N GLN A 50 9.43 -27.94 29.00
CA GLN A 50 10.90 -27.95 28.94
C GLN A 50 11.51 -27.27 27.72
N LEU A 51 10.69 -26.75 26.79
CA LEU A 51 11.12 -25.88 25.68
C LEU A 51 10.85 -24.38 25.95
N ARG A 52 10.42 -24.02 27.16
CA ARG A 52 10.27 -22.62 27.63
C ARG A 52 11.48 -22.11 28.44
N GLY A 53 12.65 -22.69 28.20
CA GLY A 53 13.89 -22.41 28.92
C GLY A 53 15.03 -21.92 28.03
N GLU A 54 14.74 -21.15 26.98
CA GLU A 54 15.74 -20.29 26.36
C GLU A 54 15.08 -18.94 26.09
N THR A 55 15.29 -18.02 27.01
CA THR A 55 15.07 -16.59 26.83
C THR A 55 16.00 -16.12 25.71
N ARG A 56 15.62 -16.41 24.46
CA ARG A 56 16.02 -15.60 23.33
C ARG A 56 15.57 -14.20 23.68
N SER A 57 16.54 -13.31 23.86
CA SER A 57 16.34 -11.87 23.97
C SER A 57 15.50 -11.45 22.76
N LEU A 58 14.18 -11.43 22.96
CA LEU A 58 13.27 -10.69 22.13
C LEU A 58 13.69 -9.25 22.37
N THR A 59 14.48 -8.70 21.44
CA THR A 59 14.60 -7.26 21.29
C THR A 59 13.19 -6.72 21.44
N ALA A 60 12.98 -5.91 22.49
CA ALA A 60 11.70 -5.30 22.79
C ALA A 60 11.12 -4.71 21.48
N PRO A 61 9.78 -4.71 21.29
CA PRO A 61 9.20 -3.94 20.21
C PRO A 61 9.78 -2.53 20.30
N ARG A 62 10.51 -2.12 19.26
CA ARG A 62 11.15 -0.80 19.21
C ARG A 62 10.02 0.18 19.44
N THR A 63 10.09 0.92 20.55
CA THR A 63 9.12 1.98 20.87
C THR A 63 8.89 2.79 19.60
N PRO A 64 7.63 3.11 19.24
CA PRO A 64 7.38 4.01 18.11
C PRO A 64 8.20 5.31 18.32
N PRO A 65 8.53 6.04 17.23
CA PRO A 65 9.15 7.35 17.37
C PRO A 65 8.35 8.14 18.40
N ARG A 66 9.02 8.97 19.19
CA ARG A 66 8.42 9.74 20.31
C ARG A 66 7.25 10.65 19.88
N CYS A 67 6.89 10.66 18.60
CA CYS A 67 5.94 11.53 17.94
C CYS A 67 5.08 10.71 16.95
N ASP A 68 3.75 10.83 17.06
CA ASP A 68 2.82 10.28 16.07
C ASP A 68 2.62 11.29 14.93
N PHE A 69 3.26 11.03 13.78
CA PHE A 69 3.16 11.89 12.59
C PHE A 69 1.83 11.74 11.84
N SER A 70 1.00 10.74 12.17
CA SER A 70 -0.23 10.44 11.44
C SER A 70 -1.40 11.33 11.82
N ARG A 71 -1.30 12.03 12.96
CA ARG A 71 -2.28 13.00 13.47
C ARG A 71 -1.62 14.34 13.76
N GLY A 72 -2.38 15.41 13.62
CA GLY A 72 -1.84 16.76 13.71
C GLY A 72 -2.69 17.76 12.94
N ARG A 73 -2.10 18.92 12.65
CA ARG A 73 -2.77 19.99 11.91
C ARG A 73 -1.80 20.73 11.01
N TRP A 74 -2.33 21.28 9.91
CA TRP A 74 -1.58 22.22 9.09
C TRP A 74 -1.58 23.62 9.73
N ALA A 75 -0.43 24.27 9.70
CA ALA A 75 -0.27 25.65 10.10
C ALA A 75 0.60 26.40 9.10
N ARG A 76 0.42 27.72 9.01
CA ARG A 76 1.36 28.57 8.27
C ARG A 76 2.68 28.61 9.02
N GLY A 77 3.77 28.39 8.30
CA GLY A 77 5.11 28.35 8.84
C GLY A 77 6.16 28.53 7.77
N ARG A 78 7.43 28.43 8.17
CA ARG A 78 8.56 28.51 7.26
C ARG A 78 9.28 27.17 7.22
N ARG A 79 9.21 26.49 6.08
CA ARG A 79 9.98 25.28 5.80
C ARG A 79 11.25 25.65 5.03
N PRO A 80 12.41 25.02 5.32
CA PRO A 80 13.58 25.17 4.47
C PRO A 80 13.28 24.75 3.03
N VAL A 81 13.55 25.64 2.07
CA VAL A 81 13.41 25.32 0.65
C VAL A 81 14.71 24.65 0.19
N HIS A 82 14.64 23.34 -0.07
CA HIS A 82 15.82 22.56 -0.45
C HIS A 82 16.11 22.58 -1.95
N TYR A 83 15.10 22.86 -2.78
CA TYR A 83 15.23 22.83 -4.23
C TYR A 83 14.18 23.72 -4.91
N ASP A 84 14.45 24.01 -6.19
CA ASP A 84 13.57 24.76 -7.08
C ASP A 84 13.26 23.92 -8.34
N GLY A 85 12.59 24.55 -9.31
CA GLY A 85 12.24 23.91 -10.58
C GLY A 85 13.42 23.45 -11.43
N SER A 86 14.68 23.73 -11.06
CA SER A 86 15.88 23.28 -11.77
C SER A 86 16.36 21.88 -11.36
N CYS A 87 15.78 21.28 -10.31
CA CYS A 87 16.22 19.96 -9.86
C CYS A 87 16.14 18.91 -11.00
N PRO A 88 17.24 18.19 -11.31
CA PRO A 88 17.33 17.34 -12.50
C PRO A 88 16.52 16.04 -12.40
N PHE A 89 15.95 15.74 -11.22
CA PHE A 89 15.11 14.56 -11.00
C PHE A 89 13.63 14.81 -11.30
N HIS A 90 13.21 16.07 -11.46
CA HIS A 90 11.83 16.44 -11.75
C HIS A 90 11.23 15.68 -12.93
N ARG A 91 9.92 15.53 -12.88
CA ARG A 91 9.07 15.23 -14.03
C ARG A 91 8.34 16.50 -14.43
N ASN A 92 8.16 16.71 -15.73
CA ASN A 92 7.60 17.95 -16.24
C ASN A 92 6.21 18.25 -15.65
N ALA A 93 5.34 17.26 -15.55
CA ALA A 93 3.98 17.43 -15.04
C ALA A 93 3.89 17.83 -13.55
N TRP A 94 4.94 17.58 -12.75
CA TRP A 94 4.93 17.86 -11.30
C TRP A 94 5.74 19.11 -10.94
N ASN A 95 6.47 19.69 -11.90
CA ASN A 95 7.31 20.86 -11.69
C ASN A 95 6.47 22.14 -11.81
N CYS A 96 5.64 22.38 -10.79
CA CYS A 96 4.67 23.48 -10.80
C CYS A 96 5.32 24.87 -10.78
N LEU A 97 6.53 25.00 -10.21
CA LEU A 97 7.32 26.23 -10.31
C LEU A 97 7.67 26.55 -11.77
N ARG A 98 8.20 25.57 -12.51
CA ARG A 98 8.58 25.77 -13.92
C ARG A 98 7.37 25.85 -14.84
N ASN A 99 6.24 25.26 -14.44
CA ASN A 99 4.99 25.37 -15.18
C ASN A 99 4.16 26.60 -14.77
N GLU A 100 4.76 27.53 -14.01
CA GLU A 100 4.20 28.85 -13.67
C GLU A 100 2.86 28.77 -12.94
N ARG A 101 2.69 27.76 -12.08
CA ARG A 101 1.53 27.69 -11.19
C ARG A 101 1.52 28.85 -10.23
N GLU A 102 0.41 29.59 -10.16
CA GLU A 102 0.24 30.65 -9.18
C GLU A 102 0.13 30.12 -7.75
N GLY A 103 0.46 30.96 -6.76
CA GLY A 103 0.26 30.65 -5.34
C GLY A 103 1.24 29.62 -4.76
N MET A 104 2.28 29.21 -5.48
CA MET A 104 3.25 28.20 -5.02
C MET A 104 3.97 28.61 -3.71
N GLU A 105 4.20 29.90 -3.47
CA GLU A 105 4.73 30.37 -2.18
C GLU A 105 3.75 30.08 -1.04
N GLY A 106 2.47 30.39 -1.24
CA GLY A 106 1.40 30.10 -0.29
C GLY A 106 1.28 28.61 -0.02
N ILE A 107 1.21 27.78 -1.07
CA ILE A 107 1.09 26.31 -0.97
C ILE A 107 2.26 25.72 -0.18
N ASN A 108 3.48 26.22 -0.38
CA ASN A 108 4.70 25.72 0.27
C ASN A 108 4.96 26.32 1.67
N SER A 109 4.15 27.29 2.11
CA SER A 109 4.22 27.86 3.46
C SER A 109 3.44 27.03 4.50
N TRP A 110 2.73 25.99 4.08
CA TRP A 110 2.05 25.07 4.99
C TRP A 110 3.04 24.07 5.59
N VAL A 111 3.02 23.97 6.93
CA VAL A 111 3.82 23.03 7.72
C VAL A 111 2.91 22.14 8.55
N TRP A 112 3.17 20.84 8.53
CA TRP A 112 2.45 19.87 9.35
C TRP A 112 2.99 19.90 10.77
N ILE A 113 2.10 20.07 11.75
CA ILE A 113 2.41 20.02 13.18
C ILE A 113 1.79 18.74 13.73
N PRO A 114 2.58 17.69 13.99
CA PRO A 114 2.09 16.45 14.59
C PRO A 114 1.53 16.66 16.01
N GLU A 115 0.53 15.86 16.37
CA GLU A 115 -0.03 15.86 17.72
C GLU A 115 0.90 15.17 18.72
N GLY A 116 0.98 15.69 19.96
CA GLY A 116 1.77 15.08 21.03
C GLY A 116 3.28 15.29 20.93
N CYS A 117 3.74 16.16 20.04
CA CYS A 117 5.17 16.42 19.81
C CYS A 117 5.47 17.89 20.12
N GLY A 118 5.67 18.26 21.40
CA GLY A 118 5.77 19.69 21.73
C GLY A 118 6.17 20.19 23.12
N ASP A 119 6.04 19.45 24.22
CA ASP A 119 6.15 20.11 25.55
C ASP A 119 7.52 19.95 26.27
N GLY A 120 8.55 19.44 25.58
CA GLY A 120 9.83 19.11 26.21
C GLY A 120 11.05 19.31 25.31
N GLY A 121 11.33 20.54 24.89
CA GLY A 121 12.68 20.99 24.53
C GLY A 121 13.40 20.31 23.34
N ALA A 122 12.75 19.41 22.60
CA ALA A 122 13.24 18.90 21.34
C ALA A 122 12.56 19.65 20.18
N SER A 123 13.24 20.67 19.67
CA SER A 123 12.96 21.36 18.42
C SER A 123 13.12 20.44 17.19
N GLY A 124 12.42 19.31 17.14
CA GLY A 124 12.64 18.24 16.15
C GLY A 124 11.39 17.67 15.48
N ALA A 125 10.18 18.00 15.92
CA ALA A 125 8.94 17.50 15.30
C ALA A 125 8.28 18.48 14.30
N GLY A 126 8.92 19.62 14.05
CA GLY A 126 8.53 20.59 13.02
C GLY A 126 9.72 21.09 12.18
N VAL A 127 10.88 20.45 12.31
CA VAL A 127 12.10 20.78 11.55
C VAL A 127 12.21 19.76 10.44
N GLY A 128 12.05 20.21 9.20
CA GLY A 128 12.22 19.36 8.01
C GLY A 128 13.55 18.63 8.02
N VAL A 129 13.67 17.58 7.22
CA VAL A 129 14.88 16.76 7.18
C VAL A 129 16.13 17.61 6.94
N ASP A 130 17.18 17.42 7.74
CA ASP A 130 18.52 17.87 7.37
C ASP A 130 19.07 16.88 6.32
N PRO A 131 19.19 17.28 5.04
CA PRO A 131 19.55 16.33 3.99
C PRO A 131 21.00 15.85 4.11
N ALA A 132 21.89 16.65 4.68
CA ALA A 132 23.28 16.28 4.89
C ALA A 132 23.41 15.28 6.04
N ALA A 133 22.73 15.54 7.16
CA ALA A 133 22.70 14.62 8.30
C ALA A 133 22.03 13.29 7.91
N PHE A 134 20.94 13.33 7.14
CA PHE A 134 20.28 12.13 6.65
C PHE A 134 21.19 11.30 5.72
N LEU A 135 21.84 11.95 4.74
CA LEU A 135 22.77 11.26 3.85
C LEU A 135 23.98 10.67 4.59
N GLU A 136 24.50 11.37 5.61
CA GLU A 136 25.57 10.87 6.47
C GLU A 136 25.11 9.63 7.25
N ALA A 137 23.92 9.69 7.84
CA ALA A 137 23.31 8.54 8.52
C ALA A 137 23.07 7.35 7.56
N MET A 138 22.83 7.63 6.29
CA MET A 138 22.63 6.61 5.25
C MET A 138 23.89 6.23 4.48
N ARG A 139 25.08 6.70 4.88
CA ARG A 139 26.33 6.45 4.16
C ARG A 139 26.51 4.97 3.79
N GLY A 140 26.79 4.71 2.51
CA GLY A 140 26.98 3.37 1.95
C GLY A 140 25.70 2.53 1.80
N ARG A 141 24.52 3.11 2.02
CA ARG A 141 23.22 2.39 2.00
C ARG A 141 22.37 2.70 0.77
N ARG A 142 21.40 1.84 0.53
CA ARG A 142 20.50 1.85 -0.62
C ARG A 142 19.04 1.88 -0.15
N ILE A 143 18.24 2.77 -0.72
CA ILE A 143 16.80 2.93 -0.43
C ILE A 143 16.00 2.59 -1.69
N GLY A 144 15.07 1.65 -1.57
CA GLY A 144 14.20 1.22 -2.67
C GLY A 144 12.75 1.67 -2.46
N PHE A 145 12.15 2.24 -3.49
CA PHE A 145 10.72 2.50 -3.59
C PHE A 145 10.10 1.52 -4.57
N VAL A 146 8.98 0.91 -4.22
CA VAL A 146 8.27 -0.06 -5.06
C VAL A 146 6.80 0.30 -5.10
N GLY A 147 6.19 0.35 -6.28
CA GLY A 147 4.76 0.58 -6.40
C GLY A 147 4.35 1.46 -7.58
N ASP A 148 3.35 2.30 -7.36
CA ASP A 148 2.73 3.12 -8.41
C ASP A 148 3.36 4.51 -8.60
N SER A 149 2.75 5.33 -9.45
CA SER A 149 3.27 6.65 -9.82
C SER A 149 3.32 7.65 -8.66
N LEU A 150 2.59 7.44 -7.57
CA LEU A 150 2.70 8.29 -6.40
C LEU A 150 3.96 7.98 -5.61
N ASN A 151 4.51 6.76 -5.70
CA ASN A 151 5.82 6.48 -5.14
C ASN A 151 6.91 7.10 -6.02
N GLU A 152 6.71 7.19 -7.35
CA GLU A 152 7.60 7.97 -8.22
C GLU A 152 7.54 9.48 -7.87
N ASN A 153 6.35 10.04 -7.66
CA ASN A 153 6.17 11.44 -7.28
C ASN A 153 6.84 11.75 -5.92
N PHE A 154 6.67 10.86 -4.94
CA PHE A 154 7.34 10.94 -3.65
C PHE A 154 8.87 10.83 -3.78
N LEU A 155 9.37 9.83 -4.53
CA LEU A 155 10.79 9.65 -4.81
C LEU A 155 11.42 10.91 -5.42
N VAL A 156 10.74 11.59 -6.35
CA VAL A 156 11.28 12.80 -6.99
C VAL A 156 11.49 13.92 -5.96
N SER A 157 10.55 14.14 -5.04
CA SER A 157 10.75 15.07 -3.92
C SER A 157 11.96 14.67 -3.08
N PHE A 158 12.00 13.39 -2.66
CA PHE A 158 13.07 12.83 -1.86
C PHE A 158 14.45 13.07 -2.49
N LEU A 159 14.61 12.73 -3.78
CA LEU A 159 15.85 12.92 -4.53
C LEU A 159 16.24 14.40 -4.62
N CYS A 160 15.29 15.30 -4.84
CA CYS A 160 15.56 16.73 -4.96
C CYS A 160 15.99 17.36 -3.64
N ILE A 161 15.36 16.95 -2.52
CA ILE A 161 15.77 17.37 -1.17
C ILE A 161 17.18 16.89 -0.87
N LEU A 162 17.48 15.61 -1.08
CA LEU A 162 18.83 15.06 -0.81
C LEU A 162 19.91 15.70 -1.69
N ARG A 163 19.59 16.06 -2.94
CA ARG A 163 20.52 16.77 -3.83
C ARG A 163 20.98 18.11 -3.26
N SER A 164 20.22 18.74 -2.38
CA SER A 164 20.65 19.98 -1.73
C SER A 164 21.97 19.82 -0.97
N ALA A 165 22.23 18.63 -0.40
CA ALA A 165 23.45 18.27 0.32
C ALA A 165 24.54 17.60 -0.54
N ASP A 166 24.19 17.07 -1.72
CA ASP A 166 25.15 16.55 -2.69
C ASP A 166 24.78 16.97 -4.13
N LYS A 167 25.38 18.08 -4.57
CA LYS A 167 25.18 18.63 -5.92
C LYS A 167 25.75 17.73 -7.02
N GLY A 168 26.62 16.78 -6.68
CA GLY A 168 27.20 15.79 -7.59
C GLY A 168 26.28 14.60 -7.87
N ALA A 169 25.06 14.58 -7.30
CA ALA A 169 24.11 13.49 -7.49
C ALA A 169 23.80 13.21 -8.97
N LYS A 170 23.81 11.92 -9.34
CA LYS A 170 23.62 11.45 -10.72
C LYS A 170 22.34 10.63 -10.83
N LYS A 171 21.69 10.64 -11.99
CA LYS A 171 20.57 9.73 -12.28
C LYS A 171 21.04 8.28 -12.18
N TRP A 172 20.21 7.42 -11.62
CA TRP A 172 20.48 5.99 -11.43
C TRP A 172 19.30 5.16 -11.94
N LYS A 173 19.58 4.16 -12.79
CA LYS A 173 18.59 3.27 -13.42
C LYS A 173 19.12 1.84 -13.61
N ARG A 174 19.91 1.36 -12.65
CA ARG A 174 20.49 0.00 -12.70
C ARG A 174 19.55 -0.97 -11.99
N LYS A 175 19.82 -2.28 -12.09
CA LYS A 175 19.07 -3.34 -11.40
C LYS A 175 17.55 -3.33 -11.68
N GLY A 176 17.12 -2.87 -12.85
CA GLY A 176 15.70 -2.79 -13.22
C GLY A 176 14.99 -1.50 -12.78
N ALA A 177 15.67 -0.58 -12.09
CA ALA A 177 15.01 0.62 -11.61
C ALA A 177 14.58 1.56 -12.74
N TRP A 178 13.33 2.00 -12.66
CA TRP A 178 12.72 2.95 -13.59
C TRP A 178 13.32 4.35 -13.44
N ARG A 179 13.59 4.75 -12.20
CA ARG A 179 14.15 6.05 -11.81
C ARG A 179 14.97 5.92 -10.53
N GLY A 180 15.93 6.82 -10.33
CA GLY A 180 16.71 6.89 -9.10
C GLY A 180 17.79 7.95 -9.15
N GLY A 181 18.50 8.09 -8.03
CA GLY A 181 19.66 8.96 -7.86
C GLY A 181 20.77 8.27 -7.06
N TYR A 182 22.01 8.53 -7.44
CA TYR A 182 23.21 8.16 -6.72
C TYR A 182 23.92 9.41 -6.19
N PHE A 183 24.21 9.43 -4.90
CA PHE A 183 24.82 10.54 -4.18
C PHE A 183 26.28 10.19 -3.83
N PRO A 184 27.25 10.51 -4.70
CA PRO A 184 28.62 10.00 -4.61
C PRO A 184 29.37 10.45 -3.36
N ARG A 185 29.05 11.60 -2.77
CA ARG A 185 29.72 12.07 -1.54
C ARG A 185 29.45 11.16 -0.33
N PHE A 186 28.30 10.50 -0.33
CA PHE A 186 27.83 9.65 0.76
C PHE A 186 27.74 8.18 0.38
N ASP A 187 27.98 7.85 -0.89
CA ASP A 187 27.76 6.52 -1.45
C ASP A 187 26.34 6.00 -1.16
N VAL A 188 25.35 6.86 -1.39
CA VAL A 188 23.92 6.53 -1.18
C VAL A 188 23.23 6.35 -2.52
N THR A 189 22.45 5.27 -2.65
CA THR A 189 21.57 5.05 -3.81
C THR A 189 20.12 5.11 -3.37
N VAL A 190 19.29 5.82 -4.13
CA VAL A 190 17.83 5.83 -3.93
C VAL A 190 17.17 5.55 -5.27
N ALA A 191 16.28 4.57 -5.34
CA ALA A 191 15.73 4.12 -6.60
C ALA A 191 14.30 3.61 -6.50
N TYR A 192 13.57 3.70 -7.61
CA TYR A 192 12.17 3.34 -7.74
C TYR A 192 11.97 2.26 -8.79
N HIS A 193 11.17 1.26 -8.42
CA HIS A 193 10.73 0.15 -9.23
C HIS A 193 9.23 0.24 -9.45
N ARG A 194 8.83 0.31 -10.71
CA ARG A 194 7.43 0.51 -11.08
C ARG A 194 6.71 -0.83 -11.09
N ALA A 195 5.93 -1.08 -10.04
CA ALA A 195 5.16 -2.31 -9.87
C ALA A 195 3.74 -1.93 -9.40
N VAL A 196 2.93 -1.44 -10.33
CA VAL A 196 1.66 -0.75 -10.03
C VAL A 196 0.62 -1.61 -9.31
N LEU A 197 0.65 -2.94 -9.49
CA LEU A 197 -0.18 -3.90 -8.76
C LEU A 197 0.61 -4.74 -7.76
N LEU A 198 1.94 -4.54 -7.65
CA LEU A 198 2.93 -5.37 -6.95
C LEU A 198 3.02 -6.83 -7.42
N ALA A 199 1.90 -7.50 -7.64
CA ALA A 199 1.82 -8.81 -8.27
C ALA A 199 2.07 -8.74 -9.78
N ARG A 200 2.55 -9.85 -10.35
CA ARG A 200 2.72 -10.00 -11.79
C ARG A 200 1.36 -9.87 -12.47
N TYR A 201 1.31 -9.04 -13.51
CA TYR A 201 0.12 -8.89 -14.33
C TYR A 201 0.47 -8.80 -15.82
N GLN A 202 -0.36 -9.40 -16.68
CA GLN A 202 -0.10 -9.50 -18.12
C GLN A 202 -1.40 -9.39 -18.92
N TRP A 203 -1.35 -8.63 -20.01
CA TRP A 203 -2.45 -8.53 -20.97
C TRP A 203 -2.58 -9.82 -21.79
N GLN A 204 -3.81 -10.30 -21.95
CA GLN A 204 -4.17 -11.46 -22.75
C GLN A 204 -5.38 -11.10 -23.63
N PRO A 205 -5.20 -10.90 -24.95
CA PRO A 205 -6.33 -10.62 -25.84
C PRO A 205 -7.26 -11.83 -25.95
N THR A 206 -8.55 -11.60 -26.20
CA THR A 206 -9.44 -12.68 -26.66
C THR A 206 -9.00 -13.16 -28.03
N GLU A 207 -8.99 -14.48 -28.28
CA GLU A 207 -8.72 -14.99 -29.63
C GLU A 207 -9.73 -14.44 -30.65
N GLU A 208 -9.22 -13.85 -31.73
CA GLU A 208 -10.02 -13.22 -32.80
C GLU A 208 -10.99 -14.20 -33.50
N SER A 209 -10.80 -15.50 -33.31
CA SER A 209 -11.56 -16.59 -33.94
C SER A 209 -12.90 -16.90 -33.26
N VAL A 210 -13.21 -16.30 -32.11
CA VAL A 210 -14.50 -16.50 -31.44
C VAL A 210 -15.47 -15.40 -31.89
N PRO A 211 -16.42 -15.68 -32.81
CA PRO A 211 -17.15 -14.63 -33.53
C PRO A 211 -18.09 -13.80 -32.66
N HIS A 212 -18.22 -14.10 -31.38
CA HIS A 212 -19.04 -13.38 -30.41
C HIS A 212 -18.33 -13.44 -29.05
N SER A 213 -17.49 -12.45 -28.70
CA SER A 213 -17.19 -12.25 -27.27
C SER A 213 -18.53 -11.85 -26.63
N LYS A 214 -19.18 -12.81 -25.97
CA LYS A 214 -20.62 -12.75 -25.63
C LYS A 214 -21.04 -11.49 -24.84
N ASN A 215 -20.09 -10.70 -24.33
CA ASN A 215 -20.30 -9.52 -23.49
C ASN A 215 -19.44 -8.28 -23.87
N GLY A 216 -18.81 -8.22 -25.05
CA GLY A 216 -17.99 -7.06 -25.46
C GLY A 216 -16.59 -6.97 -24.82
N VAL A 217 -16.14 -8.04 -24.17
CA VAL A 217 -14.77 -8.16 -23.62
C VAL A 217 -13.76 -8.33 -24.76
N LYS A 218 -12.66 -7.58 -24.73
CA LYS A 218 -11.57 -7.57 -25.73
C LYS A 218 -10.37 -8.42 -25.31
N GLY A 219 -10.33 -8.82 -24.04
CA GLY A 219 -9.23 -9.55 -23.41
C GLY A 219 -9.23 -9.30 -21.92
N ILE A 220 -8.25 -9.84 -21.22
CA ILE A 220 -8.12 -9.75 -19.77
C ILE A 220 -6.71 -9.30 -19.38
N TYR A 221 -6.60 -8.67 -18.22
CA TYR A 221 -5.33 -8.60 -17.51
C TYR A 221 -5.28 -9.72 -16.48
N ARG A 222 -4.51 -10.77 -16.78
CA ARG A 222 -4.23 -11.83 -15.81
C ARG A 222 -3.36 -11.25 -14.69
N VAL A 223 -3.72 -11.50 -13.44
CA VAL A 223 -2.93 -11.16 -12.25
C VAL A 223 -2.63 -12.44 -11.47
N ASP A 224 -1.36 -12.81 -11.37
CA ASP A 224 -0.92 -13.96 -10.56
C ASP A 224 -0.66 -13.46 -9.13
N VAL A 225 -1.65 -13.64 -8.24
CA VAL A 225 -1.68 -12.98 -6.92
C VAL A 225 -0.57 -13.40 -5.98
N ASP A 226 -0.01 -14.58 -6.21
CA ASP A 226 1.03 -15.27 -5.45
C ASP A 226 2.43 -15.08 -6.05
N ILE A 227 2.56 -14.35 -7.16
CA ILE A 227 3.83 -14.11 -7.85
C ILE A 227 4.12 -12.60 -7.89
N PRO A 228 5.20 -12.13 -7.26
CA PRO A 228 5.62 -10.73 -7.39
C PRO A 228 5.92 -10.35 -8.83
N ALA A 229 5.69 -9.08 -9.17
CA ALA A 229 6.06 -8.54 -10.46
C ALA A 229 7.58 -8.59 -10.69
N ASP A 230 7.98 -8.89 -11.93
CA ASP A 230 9.37 -9.07 -12.32
C ASP A 230 10.20 -7.78 -12.11
N ASP A 231 9.53 -6.63 -12.10
CA ASP A 231 10.12 -5.32 -11.84
C ASP A 231 10.77 -5.17 -10.46
N TRP A 232 10.38 -5.99 -9.46
CA TRP A 232 10.91 -5.86 -8.09
C TRP A 232 11.20 -7.18 -7.37
N VAL A 233 10.90 -8.33 -7.97
CA VAL A 233 11.14 -9.63 -7.32
C VAL A 233 12.61 -9.87 -6.96
N ASN A 234 13.56 -9.35 -7.76
CA ASN A 234 15.00 -9.63 -7.67
C ASN A 234 15.82 -8.53 -6.96
N ILE A 235 15.18 -7.69 -6.13
CA ILE A 235 15.86 -6.56 -5.46
C ILE A 235 15.77 -6.61 -3.94
N THR A 236 15.16 -7.66 -3.38
CA THR A 236 14.86 -7.78 -1.95
C THR A 236 16.12 -7.86 -1.08
N ASP A 237 17.24 -8.34 -1.63
CA ASP A 237 18.56 -8.40 -0.99
C ASP A 237 19.45 -7.18 -1.32
N PHE A 238 19.04 -6.35 -2.28
CA PHE A 238 19.84 -5.23 -2.78
C PHE A 238 19.64 -3.96 -1.96
N TYR A 239 18.49 -3.76 -1.32
CA TYR A 239 18.18 -2.52 -0.61
C TYR A 239 18.27 -2.69 0.91
N ASP A 240 18.78 -1.63 1.56
CA ASP A 240 18.91 -1.57 3.02
C ASP A 240 17.66 -0.96 3.69
N VAL A 241 16.79 -0.32 2.90
CA VAL A 241 15.47 0.21 3.29
C VAL A 241 14.52 0.05 2.10
N LEU A 242 13.29 -0.42 2.33
CA LEU A 242 12.27 -0.56 1.29
C LEU A 242 10.96 0.15 1.66
N VAL A 243 10.39 0.87 0.69
CA VAL A 243 9.14 1.64 0.81
C VAL A 243 8.17 1.18 -0.27
N PHE A 244 7.06 0.59 0.14
CA PHE A 244 6.05 0.01 -0.74
C PHE A 244 4.79 0.87 -0.80
N ASN A 245 4.07 0.78 -1.93
CA ASN A 245 2.66 1.15 -2.00
C ASN A 245 1.97 0.41 -3.16
N THR A 246 0.64 0.44 -3.14
CA THR A 246 -0.19 0.20 -4.32
C THR A 246 -1.60 0.68 -4.02
N GLY A 247 -2.32 1.20 -5.02
CA GLY A 247 -3.74 1.53 -4.87
C GLY A 247 -4.34 2.29 -6.05
N HIS A 248 -3.63 3.26 -6.64
CA HIS A 248 -4.20 4.11 -7.71
C HIS A 248 -4.50 3.41 -9.03
N TRP A 249 -4.08 2.16 -9.21
CA TRP A 249 -4.45 1.34 -10.37
C TRP A 249 -5.63 0.40 -10.10
N TRP A 250 -6.09 0.29 -8.85
CA TRP A 250 -7.14 -0.63 -8.44
C TRP A 250 -8.53 -0.01 -8.64
N GLY A 251 -8.82 0.40 -9.88
CA GLY A 251 -10.06 1.05 -10.26
C GLY A 251 -10.51 0.71 -11.69
N PRO A 252 -11.81 0.86 -11.99
CA PRO A 252 -12.37 0.59 -13.31
C PRO A 252 -11.90 1.59 -14.38
N ASP A 253 -11.30 2.72 -13.99
CA ASP A 253 -10.65 3.67 -14.90
C ASP A 253 -9.37 3.10 -15.54
N LYS A 254 -8.67 2.18 -14.84
CA LYS A 254 -7.50 1.46 -15.38
C LYS A 254 -7.88 0.11 -15.98
N PHE A 255 -8.86 -0.55 -15.39
CA PHE A 255 -9.31 -1.87 -15.80
C PHE A 255 -10.82 -1.88 -16.03
N PRO A 256 -11.27 -1.32 -17.17
CA PRO A 256 -12.69 -1.23 -17.50
C PRO A 256 -13.26 -2.62 -17.85
N LYS A 257 -14.59 -2.71 -18.00
CA LYS A 257 -15.30 -3.98 -18.23
C LYS A 257 -14.87 -4.71 -19.50
N GLU A 258 -14.38 -3.98 -20.50
CA GLU A 258 -13.87 -4.51 -21.76
C GLU A 258 -12.50 -5.18 -21.62
N THR A 259 -11.73 -4.79 -20.60
CA THR A 259 -10.38 -5.31 -20.31
C THR A 259 -10.19 -5.53 -18.80
N PRO A 260 -10.98 -6.41 -18.17
CA PRO A 260 -11.01 -6.56 -16.71
C PRO A 260 -9.78 -7.29 -16.18
N LEU A 261 -9.53 -7.15 -14.87
CA LEU A 261 -8.60 -8.01 -14.15
C LEU A 261 -9.21 -9.40 -13.95
N VAL A 262 -8.38 -10.44 -14.11
CA VAL A 262 -8.72 -11.82 -13.75
C VAL A 262 -7.60 -12.40 -12.91
N PHE A 263 -7.95 -12.87 -11.72
CA PHE A 263 -7.00 -13.28 -10.71
C PHE A 263 -6.71 -14.77 -10.77
N TYR A 264 -5.43 -15.11 -10.67
CA TYR A 264 -4.90 -16.47 -10.72
C TYR A 264 -4.09 -16.74 -9.46
N ARG A 265 -4.09 -18.01 -9.03
CA ARG A 265 -3.23 -18.56 -7.98
C ARG A 265 -2.75 -19.94 -8.42
N ASP A 266 -1.47 -20.24 -8.24
CA ASP A 266 -0.85 -21.51 -8.67
C ASP A 266 -1.16 -21.82 -10.15
N GLY A 267 -1.17 -20.78 -10.99
CA GLY A 267 -1.46 -20.89 -12.42
C GLY A 267 -2.92 -21.16 -12.80
N ARG A 268 -3.85 -21.18 -11.84
CA ARG A 268 -5.28 -21.42 -12.07
C ARG A 268 -6.13 -20.19 -11.75
N PRO A 269 -7.20 -19.90 -12.50
CA PRO A 269 -8.09 -18.79 -12.17
C PRO A 269 -8.79 -19.05 -10.83
N ILE A 270 -8.90 -18.00 -10.01
CA ILE A 270 -9.60 -18.04 -8.74
C ILE A 270 -11.11 -18.08 -9.00
N TRP A 271 -11.82 -19.01 -8.36
CA TRP A 271 -13.28 -19.17 -8.47
C TRP A 271 -13.94 -19.16 -7.07
N PRO A 272 -15.01 -18.37 -6.86
CA PRO A 272 -15.66 -17.45 -7.80
C PRO A 272 -14.75 -16.27 -8.22
N PRO A 273 -15.00 -15.61 -9.37
CA PRO A 273 -14.17 -14.51 -9.84
C PRO A 273 -14.23 -13.34 -8.86
N LEU A 274 -13.06 -12.74 -8.59
CA LEU A 274 -12.94 -11.63 -7.66
C LEU A 274 -13.19 -10.28 -8.35
N GLY A 275 -13.84 -9.35 -7.65
CA GLY A 275 -13.84 -7.95 -8.03
C GLY A 275 -12.47 -7.30 -7.82
N ILE A 276 -12.29 -6.06 -8.27
CA ILE A 276 -11.01 -5.34 -8.17
C ILE A 276 -10.54 -5.20 -6.71
N LEU A 277 -11.42 -4.82 -5.78
CA LEU A 277 -11.06 -4.63 -4.37
C LEU A 277 -10.83 -5.96 -3.63
N ASP A 278 -11.59 -7.01 -3.94
CA ASP A 278 -11.34 -8.35 -3.40
C ASP A 278 -10.01 -8.91 -3.91
N GLY A 279 -9.72 -8.68 -5.20
CA GLY A 279 -8.42 -8.99 -5.79
C GLY A 279 -7.27 -8.22 -5.15
N LEU A 280 -7.46 -6.92 -4.87
CA LEU A 280 -6.48 -6.10 -4.14
C LEU A 280 -6.20 -6.72 -2.77
N LYS A 281 -7.24 -7.07 -2.01
CA LYS A 281 -7.09 -7.72 -0.71
C LYS A 281 -6.23 -8.98 -0.80
N VAL A 282 -6.53 -9.86 -1.76
CA VAL A 282 -5.77 -11.10 -1.97
C VAL A 282 -4.32 -10.82 -2.36
N VAL A 283 -4.07 -9.82 -3.23
CA VAL A 283 -2.72 -9.42 -3.60
C VAL A 283 -1.96 -8.84 -2.42
N LEU A 284 -2.57 -7.99 -1.61
CA LEU A 284 -1.95 -7.44 -0.40
C LEU A 284 -1.51 -8.55 0.55
N GLU A 285 -2.40 -9.50 0.86
CA GLU A 285 -2.10 -10.65 1.72
C GLU A 285 -0.89 -11.46 1.21
N ASN A 286 -0.83 -11.72 -0.11
CA ASN A 286 0.25 -12.50 -0.70
C ASN A 286 1.57 -11.72 -0.80
N MET A 287 1.53 -10.44 -1.19
CA MET A 287 2.72 -9.61 -1.34
C MET A 287 3.33 -9.26 0.02
N VAL A 288 2.51 -8.98 1.04
CA VAL A 288 2.98 -8.79 2.41
C VAL A 288 3.62 -10.06 2.95
N SER A 289 3.00 -11.22 2.75
CA SER A 289 3.58 -12.53 3.13
C SER A 289 4.90 -12.81 2.40
N TYR A 290 4.99 -12.48 1.11
CA TYR A 290 6.24 -12.56 0.35
C TYR A 290 7.33 -11.66 0.95
N ILE A 291 7.00 -10.41 1.27
CA ILE A 291 7.96 -9.46 1.85
C ILE A 291 8.49 -9.96 3.20
N GLU A 292 7.61 -10.43 4.09
CA GLU A 292 7.98 -10.99 5.41
C GLU A 292 8.92 -12.19 5.30
N ARG A 293 8.73 -13.03 4.26
CA ARG A 293 9.52 -14.24 4.04
C ARG A 293 10.88 -13.94 3.43
N GLU A 294 10.93 -13.07 2.42
CA GLU A 294 12.14 -12.87 1.61
C GLU A 294 13.06 -11.77 2.15
N LEU A 295 12.53 -10.76 2.86
CA LEU A 295 13.36 -9.70 3.41
C LEU A 295 13.85 -10.06 4.83
N PRO A 296 15.12 -9.77 5.17
CA PRO A 296 15.59 -9.91 6.54
C PRO A 296 14.72 -9.13 7.53
N ARG A 297 14.45 -9.74 8.69
CA ARG A 297 13.65 -9.11 9.78
C ARG A 297 14.15 -7.74 10.21
N ASN A 298 15.47 -7.51 10.14
CA ASN A 298 16.08 -6.26 10.58
C ASN A 298 16.10 -5.16 9.50
N THR A 299 15.66 -5.46 8.27
CA THR A 299 15.56 -4.45 7.21
C THR A 299 14.38 -3.53 7.49
N PRO A 300 14.56 -2.20 7.58
CA PRO A 300 13.45 -1.27 7.68
C PRO A 300 12.54 -1.37 6.45
N LYS A 301 11.28 -1.72 6.70
CA LYS A 301 10.23 -1.93 5.71
C LYS A 301 9.10 -0.97 6.00
N PHE A 302 8.71 -0.18 5.00
CA PHE A 302 7.64 0.80 5.12
C PHE A 302 6.56 0.52 4.09
N TRP A 303 5.31 0.61 4.51
CA TRP A 303 4.18 0.66 3.59
C TRP A 303 3.51 2.02 3.68
N ARG A 304 3.58 2.78 2.60
CA ARG A 304 2.89 4.07 2.52
C ARG A 304 1.42 3.84 2.22
N THR A 305 0.55 4.49 3.00
CA THR A 305 -0.88 4.55 2.71
C THR A 305 -1.17 5.19 1.34
N GLN A 306 -2.34 4.87 0.80
CA GLN A 306 -2.89 5.45 -0.41
C GLN A 306 -2.95 6.98 -0.29
N SER A 307 -2.41 7.67 -1.29
CA SER A 307 -2.50 9.13 -1.40
C SER A 307 -3.93 9.51 -1.79
N PRO A 308 -4.54 10.53 -1.17
CA PRO A 308 -5.84 11.02 -1.61
C PRO A 308 -5.75 11.73 -2.95
N ARG A 309 -6.89 11.72 -3.66
CA ARG A 309 -7.19 12.57 -4.82
C ARG A 309 -8.21 13.63 -4.39
N HIS A 310 -8.28 14.76 -5.08
CA HIS A 310 -9.17 15.88 -4.71
C HIS A 310 -10.03 16.37 -5.87
N PHE A 311 -10.89 15.50 -6.39
CA PHE A 311 -11.86 15.91 -7.39
C PHE A 311 -13.07 16.60 -6.76
N TYR A 312 -13.47 17.72 -7.36
CA TYR A 312 -14.68 18.48 -7.01
C TYR A 312 -15.55 18.70 -8.25
N GLY A 313 -16.87 18.63 -8.06
CA GLY A 313 -17.88 18.83 -9.12
C GLY A 313 -18.09 17.62 -10.04
N GLY A 314 -17.29 16.56 -9.90
CA GLY A 314 -17.40 15.31 -10.66
C GLY A 314 -16.12 14.50 -10.61
N GLU A 315 -16.10 13.34 -11.27
CA GLU A 315 -14.92 12.48 -11.43
C GLU A 315 -13.94 13.01 -12.49
N TRP A 316 -12.77 12.38 -12.59
CA TRP A 316 -11.73 12.74 -13.57
C TRP A 316 -12.22 12.80 -15.03
N ASN A 317 -13.24 12.01 -15.39
CA ASN A 317 -13.86 11.96 -16.72
C ASN A 317 -15.27 12.59 -16.76
N GLN A 318 -15.69 13.25 -15.68
CA GLN A 318 -17.02 13.86 -15.54
C GLN A 318 -16.88 15.31 -15.06
N ASN A 319 -16.02 16.08 -15.72
CA ASN A 319 -15.76 17.49 -15.43
C ASN A 319 -15.26 17.79 -14.00
N GLY A 320 -14.73 16.79 -13.29
CA GLY A 320 -14.06 16.98 -12.00
C GLY A 320 -12.85 17.92 -12.13
N SER A 321 -12.62 18.73 -11.10
CA SER A 321 -11.51 19.68 -11.04
C SER A 321 -10.88 19.75 -9.64
N CYS A 322 -9.66 20.33 -9.56
CA CYS A 322 -8.92 20.52 -8.31
C CYS A 322 -8.18 21.87 -8.26
N LEU A 323 -8.84 22.94 -8.70
CA LEU A 323 -8.28 24.29 -8.73
C LEU A 323 -8.42 25.01 -7.39
N PHE A 324 -7.96 24.37 -6.31
CA PHE A 324 -7.99 24.92 -4.97
C PHE A 324 -6.74 25.78 -4.70
N LYS A 325 -6.93 26.84 -3.91
CA LYS A 325 -5.86 27.75 -3.48
C LYS A 325 -5.49 27.58 -2.01
N GLU A 326 -6.39 26.99 -1.23
CA GLU A 326 -6.24 26.77 0.21
C GLU A 326 -6.58 25.32 0.54
N PRO A 327 -5.99 24.76 1.62
CA PRO A 327 -6.40 23.47 2.14
C PRO A 327 -7.89 23.43 2.48
N ILE A 328 -8.50 22.25 2.40
CA ILE A 328 -9.86 22.05 2.89
C ILE A 328 -9.89 22.04 4.41
N GLU A 329 -11.01 22.46 4.99
CA GLU A 329 -11.18 22.48 6.44
C GLU A 329 -11.41 21.07 6.98
N GLU A 330 -11.02 20.83 8.24
CA GLU A 330 -11.18 19.52 8.87
C GLU A 330 -12.64 19.04 8.87
N SER A 331 -13.59 19.97 9.08
CA SER A 331 -15.03 19.73 9.05
C SER A 331 -15.55 19.22 7.70
N GLN A 332 -14.77 19.40 6.63
CA GLN A 332 -15.15 19.02 5.28
C GLN A 332 -14.60 17.66 4.87
N LEU A 333 -13.59 17.11 5.58
CA LEU A 333 -12.90 15.89 5.15
C LEU A 333 -13.87 14.71 4.96
N ASP A 334 -14.77 14.50 5.91
CA ASP A 334 -15.73 13.40 5.85
C ASP A 334 -16.63 13.53 4.61
N THR A 335 -17.18 14.71 4.35
CA THR A 335 -17.96 14.97 3.12
C THR A 335 -17.20 14.63 1.84
N TRP A 336 -15.87 14.82 1.83
CA TRP A 336 -15.03 14.57 0.66
C TRP A 336 -14.65 13.09 0.49
N PHE A 337 -14.39 12.38 1.59
CA PHE A 337 -13.70 11.10 1.59
C PHE A 337 -14.50 9.93 2.16
N ASP A 338 -15.69 10.18 2.73
CA ASP A 338 -16.57 9.13 3.22
C ASP A 338 -17.30 8.38 2.10
N PRO A 339 -17.97 7.25 2.40
CA PRO A 339 -18.37 6.24 1.41
C PRO A 339 -19.21 6.70 0.22
N ASP A 340 -19.77 7.90 0.25
CA ASP A 340 -20.55 8.49 -0.84
C ASP A 340 -19.78 9.59 -1.62
N GLY A 341 -18.62 10.02 -1.13
CA GLY A 341 -17.78 11.02 -1.78
C GLY A 341 -17.01 10.49 -2.99
N VAL A 342 -16.73 11.38 -3.96
CA VAL A 342 -15.93 11.05 -5.17
C VAL A 342 -14.46 10.75 -4.86
N ASN A 343 -13.97 11.05 -3.64
CA ASN A 343 -12.57 10.84 -3.27
C ASN A 343 -12.36 9.67 -2.28
N LYS A 344 -13.39 8.87 -2.00
CA LYS A 344 -13.40 7.81 -0.97
C LYS A 344 -12.39 6.68 -1.14
N GLU A 345 -11.83 6.50 -2.34
CA GLU A 345 -10.95 5.39 -2.68
C GLU A 345 -9.77 5.26 -1.71
N ALA A 346 -9.21 6.38 -1.25
CA ALA A 346 -8.09 6.36 -0.31
C ALA A 346 -8.44 5.67 1.01
N ARG A 347 -9.56 6.03 1.65
CA ARG A 347 -9.99 5.42 2.92
C ARG A 347 -10.32 3.93 2.76
N VAL A 348 -10.96 3.55 1.65
CA VAL A 348 -11.28 2.14 1.34
C VAL A 348 -10.02 1.30 1.15
N VAL A 349 -9.10 1.73 0.28
CA VAL A 349 -7.84 1.03 0.00
C VAL A 349 -6.98 0.94 1.26
N ASN A 350 -6.93 2.01 2.06
CA ASN A 350 -6.15 2.03 3.29
C ASN A 350 -6.65 1.07 4.36
N ASN A 351 -7.96 0.83 4.44
CA ASN A 351 -8.49 -0.18 5.35
C ASN A 351 -7.94 -1.58 4.99
N LEU A 352 -7.94 -1.93 3.70
CA LEU A 352 -7.38 -3.19 3.22
C LEU A 352 -5.87 -3.30 3.48
N ILE A 353 -5.12 -2.22 3.23
CA ILE A 353 -3.68 -2.14 3.53
C ILE A 353 -3.43 -2.37 5.02
N GLN A 354 -4.12 -1.64 5.90
CA GLN A 354 -3.94 -1.77 7.34
C GLN A 354 -4.24 -3.18 7.82
N GLN A 355 -5.33 -3.80 7.34
CA GLN A 355 -5.67 -5.18 7.65
C GLN A 355 -4.57 -6.16 7.23
N ALA A 356 -4.01 -6.01 6.02
CA ALA A 356 -2.97 -6.89 5.51
C ALA A 356 -1.65 -6.77 6.28
N LEU A 357 -1.38 -5.63 6.91
CA LEU A 357 -0.15 -5.38 7.67
C LEU A 357 -0.25 -5.75 9.15
N LEU A 358 -1.43 -6.08 9.66
CA LEU A 358 -1.62 -6.46 11.06
C LEU A 358 -0.72 -7.64 11.44
N GLY A 359 0.08 -7.46 12.48
CA GLY A 359 0.98 -8.49 13.01
C GLY A 359 2.30 -8.66 12.23
N THR A 360 2.55 -7.83 11.21
CA THR A 360 3.82 -7.82 10.46
C THR A 360 4.83 -6.84 11.04
N ASP A 361 6.09 -6.93 10.61
CA ASP A 361 7.14 -5.96 10.95
C ASP A 361 7.24 -4.77 9.97
N ILE A 362 6.34 -4.72 8.98
CA ILE A 362 6.25 -3.65 8.00
C ILE A 362 5.56 -2.45 8.64
N GLN A 363 6.28 -1.34 8.73
CA GLN A 363 5.81 -0.12 9.38
C GLN A 363 4.88 0.66 8.45
N LEU A 364 3.69 1.03 8.94
CA LEU A 364 2.77 1.86 8.19
C LEU A 364 3.24 3.32 8.19
N LEU A 365 3.63 3.82 7.02
CA LEU A 365 3.86 5.24 6.77
C LEU A 365 2.50 5.89 6.44
N ASN A 366 1.75 6.25 7.47
CA ASN A 366 0.42 6.86 7.32
C ASN A 366 0.53 8.35 6.98
N ILE A 367 0.32 8.67 5.71
CA ILE A 367 0.32 10.03 5.17
C ILE A 367 -1.08 10.51 4.79
N THR A 368 -2.12 9.68 4.95
CA THR A 368 -3.40 9.95 4.29
C THR A 368 -4.11 11.12 4.94
N TYR A 369 -4.25 11.12 6.26
CA TYR A 369 -4.97 12.18 6.99
C TYR A 369 -4.37 13.56 6.72
N LEU A 370 -3.05 13.75 6.87
CA LEU A 370 -2.40 15.03 6.54
C LEU A 370 -2.57 15.42 5.06
N SER A 371 -2.69 14.45 4.16
CA SER A 371 -2.80 14.71 2.73
C SER A 371 -4.23 15.05 2.31
N GLU A 372 -5.25 14.58 3.04
CA GLU A 372 -6.68 14.87 2.77
C GLU A 372 -7.00 16.36 2.90
N PHE A 373 -6.24 17.13 3.68
CA PHE A 373 -6.40 18.58 3.73
C PHE A 373 -5.95 19.28 2.45
N ARG A 374 -5.02 18.70 1.70
CA ARG A 374 -4.13 19.45 0.80
C ARG A 374 -4.64 19.55 -0.63
N ALA A 375 -5.93 19.78 -0.82
CA ALA A 375 -6.53 19.98 -2.14
C ALA A 375 -5.83 21.08 -2.97
N ASP A 376 -5.19 22.04 -2.31
CA ASP A 376 -4.38 23.11 -2.89
C ASP A 376 -3.05 22.65 -3.52
N ALA A 377 -2.56 21.44 -3.26
CA ALA A 377 -1.20 21.04 -3.62
C ALA A 377 -1.07 20.26 -4.95
N HIS A 378 -2.16 20.09 -5.70
CA HIS A 378 -2.17 19.35 -6.97
C HIS A 378 -1.66 20.16 -8.18
N PRO A 379 -1.00 19.53 -9.18
CA PRO A 379 -0.67 20.20 -10.44
C PRO A 379 -1.87 20.69 -11.23
N ALA A 380 -3.04 20.06 -11.07
CA ALA A 380 -4.29 20.42 -11.75
C ALA A 380 -4.08 20.63 -13.26
N VAL A 381 -4.03 21.90 -13.71
CA VAL A 381 -3.87 22.27 -15.13
C VAL A 381 -2.42 22.58 -15.53
N TRP A 382 -1.51 22.81 -14.57
CA TRP A 382 -0.13 23.23 -14.79
C TRP A 382 0.79 22.05 -15.12
N LEU A 383 0.51 21.37 -16.24
CA LEU A 383 1.19 20.12 -16.63
C LEU A 383 2.39 20.32 -17.56
N GLY A 384 2.67 21.56 -17.96
CA GLY A 384 3.85 21.91 -18.78
C GLY A 384 3.80 21.43 -20.24
N LYS A 385 2.61 21.06 -20.73
CA LYS A 385 2.37 20.68 -22.14
C LYS A 385 1.03 21.26 -22.60
N LYS A 386 1.06 21.97 -23.74
CA LYS A 386 -0.16 22.46 -24.41
C LYS A 386 -1.05 21.25 -24.70
N ASP A 387 -2.34 21.38 -24.40
CA ASP A 387 -3.39 20.35 -24.57
C ASP A 387 -3.35 19.15 -23.62
N ALA A 388 -2.43 19.10 -22.65
CA ALA A 388 -2.40 17.98 -21.70
C ALA A 388 -3.73 17.81 -20.95
N VAL A 389 -4.36 18.92 -20.55
CA VAL A 389 -5.66 18.91 -19.86
C VAL A 389 -6.78 18.43 -20.77
N ALA A 390 -6.76 18.82 -22.05
CA ALA A 390 -7.78 18.39 -23.01
C ALA A 390 -7.69 16.88 -23.31
N ILE A 391 -6.49 16.30 -23.25
CA ILE A 391 -6.26 14.88 -23.54
C ILE A 391 -6.45 14.01 -22.30
N TRP A 392 -5.96 14.46 -21.13
CA TRP A 392 -5.82 13.63 -19.93
C TRP A 392 -6.66 14.10 -18.74
N GLY A 393 -7.35 15.24 -18.85
CA GLY A 393 -8.00 15.90 -17.71
C GLY A 393 -7.01 16.63 -16.81
N GLN A 394 -7.53 17.17 -15.70
CA GLN A 394 -6.69 17.78 -14.66
C GLN A 394 -6.00 16.69 -13.83
N ASP A 395 -4.74 16.92 -13.44
CA ASP A 395 -4.03 16.03 -12.53
C ASP A 395 -4.38 16.39 -11.07
N CYS A 396 -5.43 15.75 -10.56
CA CYS A 396 -5.92 15.87 -9.18
C CYS A 396 -5.50 14.68 -8.32
N LEU A 397 -4.45 13.96 -8.75
CA LEU A 397 -3.96 12.74 -8.14
C LEU A 397 -2.50 12.88 -7.71
N HIS A 398 -1.61 13.35 -8.58
CA HIS A 398 -0.22 13.62 -8.22
C HIS A 398 -0.07 14.99 -7.56
N TRP A 399 1.12 15.29 -7.05
CA TRP A 399 1.38 16.51 -6.29
C TRP A 399 2.41 17.40 -6.97
N CYS A 400 2.22 18.70 -6.82
CA CYS A 400 3.24 19.70 -7.15
C CYS A 400 4.50 19.48 -6.33
N LEU A 401 5.64 19.76 -6.95
CA LEU A 401 6.96 19.72 -6.34
C LEU A 401 7.69 21.06 -6.56
N PRO A 402 8.29 21.67 -5.51
CA PRO A 402 8.10 21.35 -4.08
C PRO A 402 6.63 21.47 -3.66
N GLY A 403 6.25 20.73 -2.62
CA GLY A 403 4.86 20.65 -2.15
C GLY A 403 4.66 19.58 -1.06
N LEU A 404 3.42 19.07 -0.96
CA LEU A 404 3.02 18.07 0.02
C LEU A 404 3.98 16.87 0.16
N PRO A 405 4.51 16.27 -0.93
CA PRO A 405 5.42 15.13 -0.80
C PRO A 405 6.68 15.43 0.00
N ASP A 406 7.08 16.70 0.11
CA ASP A 406 8.23 17.07 0.90
C ASP A 406 7.99 16.84 2.41
N THR A 407 6.76 17.03 2.90
CA THR A 407 6.38 16.64 4.26
C THR A 407 6.43 15.12 4.44
N TRP A 408 6.09 14.35 3.41
CA TRP A 408 6.26 12.89 3.45
C TRP A 408 7.74 12.51 3.54
N VAL A 409 8.64 13.29 2.93
CA VAL A 409 10.10 13.08 3.02
C VAL A 409 10.56 13.28 4.46
N ASP A 410 10.10 14.35 5.11
CA ASP A 410 10.42 14.65 6.51
C ASP A 410 10.01 13.48 7.43
N ILE A 411 8.78 12.98 7.25
CA ILE A 411 8.24 11.86 8.03
C ILE A 411 9.02 10.56 7.76
N LEU A 412 9.22 10.19 6.48
CA LEU A 412 9.96 8.97 6.13
C LEU A 412 11.41 9.03 6.64
N ALA A 413 12.08 10.17 6.52
CA ALA A 413 13.44 10.34 7.02
C ALA A 413 13.52 10.11 8.53
N ALA A 414 12.60 10.69 9.31
CA ALA A 414 12.53 10.47 10.75
C ALA A 414 12.32 8.98 11.10
N TRP A 415 11.41 8.31 10.40
CA TRP A 415 11.16 6.88 10.58
C TRP A 415 12.35 5.99 10.22
N ILE A 416 13.07 6.32 9.14
CA ILE A 416 14.29 5.61 8.75
C ILE A 416 15.37 5.79 9.83
N LEU A 417 15.64 7.02 10.26
CA LEU A 417 16.65 7.30 11.29
C LEU A 417 16.33 6.58 12.59
N HIS A 418 15.07 6.60 13.02
CA HIS A 418 14.58 5.86 14.19
C HIS A 418 14.79 4.35 14.04
N SER A 419 14.40 3.81 12.88
CA SER A 419 14.58 2.39 12.53
C SER A 419 16.05 1.98 12.39
N LEU A 420 16.98 2.93 12.29
CA LEU A 420 18.43 2.67 12.29
C LEU A 420 19.11 2.98 13.63
N GLY A 421 18.36 3.46 14.63
CA GLY A 421 18.92 3.85 15.94
C GLY A 421 19.74 5.13 15.87
N LYS A 422 19.38 6.03 14.95
CA LYS A 422 20.06 7.30 14.65
C LYS A 422 19.14 8.53 14.84
N ALA A 423 18.03 8.36 15.57
CA ALA A 423 17.04 9.40 15.85
C ALA A 423 17.36 10.19 17.12
#